data_AF-A0A315XDK3-F1
#
_entry.id   AF-A0A315XDK3-F1
#
_cell.length_a   1.000
_cell.length_b   1.000
_cell.length_c   1.000
_cell.angle_alpha   90.00
_cell.angle_beta   90.00
_cell.angle_gamma   90.00
#
_symmetry.space_group_name_H-M   'P 1'
#
loop_
_entity.id
_entity.type
_entity.pdbx_description
1 polymer ?
#
loop_
_entity_poly.entity_id
_entity_poly.type
_entity_poly.pdbx_seq_one_letter_code
_entity_poly.pdbx_strand_id
1 'polypeptide(L)'
;MSIRKTIILAGFMFLFAIFAGAAADNSCLDCHEKLTAFSEKEKELNDIRIKHLQRDVACSIDCHATTINEIAKSNYEQWTHSKHALFNITCDNCHNGNSSSDVKEMAHIGVLRSSETNSTVFYRNVPETCGKCHSDEFNQFKDSLHYQRLKALKQAPTCDTCHEPHEFKVLNKTQFQDICSSCHNTEMKIAPDIPEKAVNAFENTEKLKNEIRTAEDAIKQARQQGKDVSVAQKELDSAIAIRDNLPILWHGFNLPHFQNVTDSGIVYARTSQIDAGVPPEEPSTPGFGTILSLAGIISIYLLVRRR
;
A
#
# COMPACT_ATOMS: atom_id res chain seq x y z
N MET A 1 -18.40 8.67 -50.13
CA MET A 1 -18.48 8.68 -48.65
C MET A 1 -18.00 7.31 -48.11
N SER A 2 -16.72 6.94 -48.25
CA SER A 2 -16.20 5.70 -47.61
C SER A 2 -14.65 5.53 -47.62
N ILE A 3 -13.86 6.60 -47.73
CA ILE A 3 -12.38 6.48 -47.75
C ILE A 3 -11.69 7.41 -46.74
N ARG A 4 -12.33 8.52 -46.34
CA ARG A 4 -11.74 9.47 -45.36
C ARG A 4 -11.90 9.07 -43.89
N LYS A 5 -12.75 8.10 -43.54
CA LYS A 5 -12.97 7.68 -42.13
C LYS A 5 -11.95 6.64 -41.65
N THR A 6 -11.29 5.91 -42.54
CA THR A 6 -10.35 4.84 -42.16
C THR A 6 -8.97 5.37 -41.78
N ILE A 7 -8.56 6.53 -42.33
CA ILE A 7 -7.23 7.12 -42.08
C ILE A 7 -7.18 7.82 -40.70
N ILE A 8 -8.29 8.36 -40.22
CA ILE A 8 -8.35 9.06 -38.92
C ILE A 8 -8.35 8.06 -37.75
N LEU A 9 -8.91 6.86 -37.93
CA LEU A 9 -8.90 5.82 -36.90
C LEU A 9 -7.52 5.13 -36.76
N ALA A 10 -6.79 4.98 -37.87
CA ALA A 10 -5.43 4.43 -37.85
C ALA A 10 -4.40 5.41 -37.23
N GLY A 11 -4.58 6.72 -37.42
CA GLY A 11 -3.73 7.74 -36.82
C GLY A 11 -3.86 7.86 -35.30
N PHE A 12 -5.05 7.58 -34.75
CA PHE A 12 -5.28 7.60 -33.30
C PHE A 12 -4.81 6.33 -32.59
N MET A 13 -4.81 5.18 -33.28
CA MET A 13 -4.23 3.94 -32.75
C MET A 13 -2.70 3.94 -32.75
N PHE A 14 -2.07 4.74 -33.61
CA PHE A 14 -0.61 4.86 -33.65
C PHE A 14 -0.04 5.87 -32.64
N LEU A 15 -0.84 6.82 -32.15
CA LEU A 15 -0.41 7.76 -31.10
C LEU A 15 -0.44 7.17 -29.68
N PHE A 16 -1.10 6.03 -29.47
CA PHE A 16 -1.11 5.33 -28.17
C PHE A 16 0.00 4.26 -28.05
N ALA A 17 0.73 3.97 -29.13
CA ALA A 17 1.80 2.98 -29.15
C ALA A 17 3.18 3.53 -28.74
N ILE A 18 3.30 4.83 -28.44
CA ILE A 18 4.57 5.48 -28.05
C ILE A 18 4.73 5.59 -26.52
N PHE A 19 3.80 5.01 -25.75
CA PHE A 19 3.95 4.84 -24.30
C PHE A 19 4.10 3.38 -23.87
N ALA A 20 4.45 2.48 -24.81
CA ALA A 20 5.22 1.30 -24.43
C ALA A 20 6.62 1.82 -24.10
N GLY A 21 6.88 2.09 -22.82
CA GLY A 21 8.19 2.52 -22.36
C GLY A 21 9.23 1.60 -22.97
N ALA A 22 10.17 2.16 -23.72
CA ALA A 22 11.43 1.49 -23.93
C ALA A 22 11.90 1.09 -22.54
N ALA A 23 12.03 -0.21 -22.27
CA ALA A 23 12.79 -0.65 -21.11
C ALA A 23 14.09 0.17 -21.14
N ALA A 24 14.45 0.84 -20.04
CA ALA A 24 15.72 1.57 -20.04
C ALA A 24 16.81 0.60 -20.49
N ASP A 25 17.52 0.95 -21.55
CA ASP A 25 18.77 0.29 -21.92
C ASP A 25 19.68 0.36 -20.68
N ASN A 26 19.77 -0.74 -19.93
CA ASN A 26 20.52 -0.84 -18.69
C ASN A 26 21.20 -2.20 -18.63
N SER A 27 22.53 -2.18 -18.61
CA SER A 27 23.36 -3.40 -18.65
C SER A 27 23.13 -4.32 -17.45
N CYS A 28 22.72 -3.77 -16.30
CA CYS A 28 22.36 -4.56 -15.13
C CYS A 28 21.17 -5.47 -15.44
N LEU A 29 20.13 -4.95 -16.12
CA LEU A 29 18.95 -5.73 -16.47
C LEU A 29 19.29 -6.81 -17.50
N ASP A 30 20.03 -6.45 -18.55
CA ASP A 30 20.38 -7.36 -19.66
C ASP A 30 21.20 -8.57 -19.20
N CYS A 31 22.16 -8.36 -18.30
CA CYS A 31 22.99 -9.43 -17.77
C CYS A 31 22.27 -10.20 -16.66
N HIS A 32 21.65 -9.50 -15.70
CA HIS A 32 21.06 -10.18 -14.54
C HIS A 32 19.75 -10.91 -14.88
N GLU A 33 19.00 -10.53 -15.91
CA GLU A 33 17.89 -11.33 -16.43
C GLU A 33 18.36 -12.74 -16.81
N LYS A 34 19.43 -12.82 -17.62
CA LYS A 34 19.96 -14.08 -18.15
C LYS A 34 20.60 -14.96 -17.07
N LEU A 35 21.16 -14.34 -16.02
CA LEU A 35 21.75 -15.04 -14.88
C LEU A 35 20.70 -15.53 -13.88
N THR A 36 19.55 -14.88 -13.85
CA THR A 36 18.44 -15.20 -12.93
C THR A 36 17.39 -16.10 -13.56
N ALA A 37 17.60 -16.53 -14.80
CA ALA A 37 16.79 -17.52 -15.47
C ALA A 37 16.72 -18.79 -14.62
N PHE A 38 15.56 -18.99 -14.02
CA PHE A 38 15.08 -20.24 -13.46
C PHE A 38 15.50 -21.43 -14.32
N SER A 39 15.90 -22.53 -13.70
CA SER A 39 16.03 -23.81 -14.39
C SER A 39 14.75 -24.12 -15.16
N GLU A 40 14.82 -24.91 -16.22
CA GLU A 40 13.63 -25.29 -17.01
C GLU A 40 12.52 -25.88 -16.13
N LYS A 41 12.89 -26.53 -15.03
CA LYS A 41 11.94 -27.05 -14.04
C LYS A 41 11.23 -25.94 -13.26
N GLU A 42 11.95 -24.90 -12.87
CA GLU A 42 11.39 -23.76 -12.16
C GLU A 42 10.52 -22.89 -13.09
N LYS A 43 10.87 -22.74 -14.38
CA LYS A 43 10.01 -22.09 -15.38
C LYS A 43 8.69 -22.84 -15.58
N GLU A 44 8.76 -24.17 -15.72
CA GLU A 44 7.58 -25.05 -15.84
C GLU A 44 6.66 -24.89 -14.62
N LEU A 45 7.23 -24.88 -13.41
CA LEU A 45 6.47 -24.72 -12.17
C LEU A 45 5.83 -23.33 -12.04
N ASN A 46 6.53 -22.28 -12.49
CA ASN A 46 5.99 -20.92 -12.51
C ASN A 46 4.85 -20.77 -13.54
N ASP A 47 4.98 -21.37 -14.73
CA ASP A 47 3.92 -21.40 -15.74
C ASP A 47 2.66 -22.12 -15.24
N ILE A 48 2.86 -23.23 -14.54
CA ILE A 48 1.77 -23.97 -13.87
C ILE A 48 1.12 -23.05 -12.81
N ARG A 49 1.91 -22.36 -11.98
CA ARG A 49 1.40 -21.40 -10.97
C ARG A 49 0.55 -20.29 -11.57
N ILE A 50 1.02 -19.61 -12.63
CA ILE A 50 0.27 -18.53 -13.30
C ILE A 50 -1.06 -19.08 -13.89
N LYS A 51 -1.04 -20.27 -14.48
CA LYS A 51 -2.24 -20.93 -15.01
C LYS A 51 -3.26 -21.32 -13.94
N HIS A 52 -2.83 -21.57 -12.71
CA HIS A 52 -3.71 -21.85 -11.56
C HIS A 52 -4.31 -20.56 -10.99
N LEU A 53 -3.50 -19.50 -10.83
CA LEU A 53 -3.95 -18.18 -10.36
C LEU A 53 -4.97 -17.54 -11.33
N GLN A 54 -4.78 -17.71 -12.63
CA GLN A 54 -5.73 -17.23 -13.65
C GLN A 54 -7.05 -18.02 -13.68
N ARG A 55 -7.11 -19.20 -13.05
CA ARG A 55 -8.28 -20.08 -13.03
C ARG A 55 -8.94 -20.18 -11.66
N ASP A 56 -8.49 -19.38 -10.70
CA ASP A 56 -9.01 -19.37 -9.32
C ASP A 56 -9.03 -20.77 -8.66
N VAL A 57 -8.09 -21.63 -9.08
CA VAL A 57 -7.97 -22.99 -8.54
C VAL A 57 -7.21 -22.91 -7.22
N ALA A 58 -7.92 -23.11 -6.11
CA ALA A 58 -7.31 -23.17 -4.78
C ALA A 58 -6.36 -24.38 -4.66
N CYS A 59 -5.10 -24.12 -4.33
CA CYS A 59 -4.11 -25.15 -4.04
C CYS A 59 -4.30 -25.70 -2.62
N SER A 60 -4.42 -27.03 -2.45
CA SER A 60 -4.33 -27.66 -1.13
C SER A 60 -2.89 -27.65 -0.63
N ILE A 61 -2.69 -27.12 0.57
CA ILE A 61 -1.41 -26.58 1.03
C ILE A 61 -0.42 -27.60 1.64
N ASP A 62 -0.68 -28.90 1.55
CA ASP A 62 0.04 -29.89 2.37
C ASP A 62 1.36 -30.45 1.82
N CYS A 63 1.91 -30.01 0.68
CA CYS A 63 3.19 -30.57 0.21
C CYS A 63 4.28 -29.63 -0.33
N HIS A 64 4.01 -28.43 -0.86
CA HIS A 64 5.10 -27.66 -1.52
C HIS A 64 5.02 -26.12 -1.43
N ALA A 65 4.15 -25.55 -0.60
CA ALA A 65 3.96 -24.09 -0.58
C ALA A 65 4.94 -23.35 0.34
N THR A 66 5.31 -23.92 1.48
CA THR A 66 6.10 -23.22 2.50
C THR A 66 7.59 -23.27 2.19
N THR A 67 8.14 -24.44 1.83
CA THR A 67 9.58 -24.62 1.57
C THR A 67 10.03 -24.01 0.24
N ILE A 68 9.19 -23.94 -0.80
CA ILE A 68 9.57 -23.38 -2.11
C ILE A 68 9.38 -21.86 -2.18
N ASN A 69 8.35 -21.30 -1.53
CA ASN A 69 8.20 -19.85 -1.43
C ASN A 69 9.26 -19.19 -0.53
N GLU A 70 9.80 -19.92 0.47
CA GLU A 70 10.91 -19.43 1.29
C GLU A 70 12.29 -19.56 0.59
N ILE A 71 12.43 -20.36 -0.48
CA ILE A 71 13.78 -20.76 -0.97
C ILE A 71 14.24 -20.13 -2.29
N ALA A 72 13.40 -19.69 -3.24
CA ALA A 72 13.98 -19.26 -4.53
C ALA A 72 13.13 -18.29 -5.37
N LYS A 73 13.15 -17.00 -5.03
CA LYS A 73 12.89 -15.94 -6.03
C LYS A 73 14.11 -15.05 -6.12
N SER A 74 14.69 -14.95 -7.31
CA SER A 74 15.84 -14.08 -7.53
C SER A 74 15.46 -12.62 -7.27
N ASN A 75 16.41 -11.80 -6.80
CA ASN A 75 16.18 -10.36 -6.60
C ASN A 75 15.70 -9.67 -7.89
N TYR A 76 16.15 -10.14 -9.05
CA TYR A 76 15.69 -9.66 -10.35
C TYR A 76 14.21 -9.98 -10.57
N GLU A 77 13.76 -11.22 -10.36
CA GLU A 77 12.34 -11.57 -10.54
C GLU A 77 11.45 -10.76 -9.58
N GLN A 78 11.85 -10.61 -8.32
CA GLN A 78 11.11 -9.77 -7.36
C GLN A 78 11.00 -8.32 -7.86
N TRP A 79 12.12 -7.77 -8.33
CA TRP A 79 12.18 -6.44 -8.92
C TRP A 79 11.27 -6.29 -10.14
N THR A 80 11.26 -7.25 -11.07
CA THR A 80 10.41 -7.16 -12.28
C THR A 80 8.91 -7.05 -11.98
N HIS A 81 8.46 -7.55 -10.82
CA HIS A 81 7.07 -7.48 -10.38
C HIS A 81 6.77 -6.27 -9.48
N SER A 82 7.76 -5.44 -9.21
CA SER A 82 7.62 -4.29 -8.32
C SER A 82 7.10 -3.05 -9.04
N LYS A 83 6.62 -2.09 -8.24
CA LYS A 83 6.35 -0.73 -8.76
C LYS A 83 7.63 -0.05 -9.25
N HIS A 84 8.79 -0.35 -8.67
CA HIS A 84 10.06 0.22 -9.12
C HIS A 84 10.38 -0.16 -10.57
N ALA A 85 10.17 -1.42 -10.96
CA ALA A 85 10.30 -1.82 -12.36
C ALA A 85 9.30 -1.10 -13.28
N LEU A 86 8.04 -0.94 -12.84
CA LEU A 86 7.02 -0.20 -13.62
C LEU A 86 7.43 1.26 -13.89
N PHE A 87 8.12 1.89 -12.94
CA PHE A 87 8.64 3.26 -13.06
C PHE A 87 10.10 3.32 -13.53
N ASN A 88 10.65 2.21 -14.04
CA ASN A 88 11.97 2.15 -14.65
C ASN A 88 13.11 2.56 -13.69
N ILE A 89 12.93 2.27 -12.40
CA ILE A 89 13.96 2.43 -11.36
C ILE A 89 14.83 1.17 -11.38
N THR A 90 16.06 1.32 -11.82
CA THR A 90 17.00 0.23 -12.06
C THR A 90 17.92 -0.03 -10.86
N CYS A 91 18.65 -1.15 -10.89
CA CYS A 91 19.45 -1.63 -9.76
C CYS A 91 20.45 -0.59 -9.23
N ASP A 92 21.05 0.18 -10.14
CA ASP A 92 22.05 1.20 -9.85
C ASP A 92 21.52 2.42 -9.10
N ASN A 93 20.21 2.70 -9.18
CA ASN A 93 19.60 3.77 -8.37
C ASN A 93 19.74 3.52 -6.86
N CYS A 94 19.78 2.24 -6.46
CA CYS A 94 19.93 1.81 -5.08
C CYS A 94 21.31 1.25 -4.77
N HIS A 95 21.87 0.39 -5.62
CA HIS A 95 23.11 -0.37 -5.36
C HIS A 95 24.39 0.28 -5.90
N ASN A 96 24.29 1.45 -6.55
CA ASN A 96 25.33 2.02 -7.41
C ASN A 96 25.72 1.06 -8.55
N GLY A 97 26.89 1.26 -9.16
CA GLY A 97 27.30 0.57 -10.38
C GLY A 97 27.33 1.51 -11.56
N ASN A 98 27.77 0.97 -12.70
CA ASN A 98 27.77 1.65 -13.98
C ASN A 98 26.83 0.91 -14.93
N SER A 99 25.57 1.32 -14.95
CA SER A 99 24.50 0.76 -15.80
C SER A 99 24.71 0.97 -17.30
N SER A 100 25.70 1.78 -17.69
CA SER A 100 26.07 1.99 -19.10
C SER A 100 27.15 1.03 -19.60
N SER A 101 27.72 0.19 -18.73
CA SER A 101 28.78 -0.74 -19.10
C SER A 101 28.30 -2.18 -19.06
N ASP A 102 28.52 -2.94 -20.12
CA ASP A 102 28.29 -4.38 -20.22
C ASP A 102 29.49 -5.22 -19.71
N VAL A 103 30.65 -4.60 -19.54
CA VAL A 103 31.81 -5.23 -18.89
C VAL A 103 31.54 -5.39 -17.39
N LYS A 104 31.49 -6.63 -16.91
CA LYS A 104 31.14 -6.98 -15.52
C LYS A 104 31.91 -6.16 -14.49
N GLU A 105 33.23 -6.05 -14.62
CA GLU A 105 34.07 -5.35 -13.64
C GLU A 105 33.73 -3.86 -13.59
N MET A 106 33.48 -3.25 -14.74
CA MET A 106 33.12 -1.83 -14.86
C MET A 106 31.68 -1.57 -14.40
N ALA A 107 30.75 -2.48 -14.72
CA ALA A 107 29.36 -2.42 -14.31
C ALA A 107 29.20 -2.47 -12.78
N HIS A 108 30.06 -3.24 -12.10
CA HIS A 108 30.01 -3.38 -10.63
C HIS A 108 30.88 -2.36 -9.87
N ILE A 109 31.47 -1.36 -10.54
CA ILE A 109 32.22 -0.31 -9.83
C ILE A 109 31.32 0.40 -8.82
N GLY A 110 31.71 0.39 -7.55
CA GLY A 110 30.96 1.03 -6.47
C GLY A 110 29.76 0.22 -5.96
N VAL A 111 29.50 -0.98 -6.51
CA VAL A 111 28.55 -1.93 -5.94
C VAL A 111 29.20 -2.60 -4.74
N LEU A 112 28.63 -2.38 -3.56
CA LEU A 112 29.16 -2.87 -2.29
C LEU A 112 28.19 -3.85 -1.64
N ARG A 113 28.69 -4.80 -0.85
CA ARG A 113 27.82 -5.72 -0.11
C ARG A 113 27.01 -4.94 0.91
N SER A 114 25.77 -5.38 1.18
CA SER A 114 24.89 -4.76 2.17
C SER A 114 25.43 -4.79 3.60
N SER A 115 26.44 -5.62 3.89
CA SER A 115 27.15 -5.65 5.18
C SER A 115 28.23 -4.57 5.31
N GLU A 116 28.62 -3.91 4.22
CA GLU A 116 29.65 -2.88 4.22
C GLU A 116 29.03 -1.52 4.57
N THR A 117 29.59 -0.82 5.57
CA THR A 117 28.98 0.41 6.14
C THR A 117 28.89 1.58 5.16
N ASN A 118 29.73 1.58 4.12
CA ASN A 118 29.73 2.55 3.03
C ASN A 118 28.81 2.16 1.86
N SER A 119 28.15 0.99 1.91
CA SER A 119 27.12 0.63 0.93
C SER A 119 25.89 1.51 1.06
N THR A 120 25.32 1.93 -0.06
CA THR A 120 24.05 2.68 -0.09
C THR A 120 22.88 1.84 0.45
N VAL A 121 22.97 0.52 0.34
CA VAL A 121 21.98 -0.43 0.90
C VAL A 121 22.44 -1.04 2.22
N PHE A 122 23.45 -0.44 2.87
CA PHE A 122 23.72 -0.76 4.27
C PHE A 122 22.52 -0.36 5.10
N TYR A 123 22.06 -1.23 6.00
CA TYR A 123 20.82 -1.08 6.77
C TYR A 123 20.60 0.34 7.38
N ARG A 124 21.65 1.04 7.84
CA ARG A 124 21.53 2.42 8.38
C ARG A 124 21.50 3.54 7.33
N ASN A 125 21.85 3.24 6.09
CA ASN A 125 21.85 4.14 4.93
C ASN A 125 20.60 3.94 4.05
N VAL A 126 19.83 2.87 4.29
CA VAL A 126 18.59 2.59 3.56
C VAL A 126 17.62 3.78 3.56
N PRO A 127 17.36 4.50 4.68
CA PRO A 127 16.45 5.64 4.65
C PRO A 127 16.90 6.73 3.69
N GLU A 128 18.20 7.05 3.67
CA GLU A 128 18.77 8.01 2.74
C GLU A 128 18.68 7.54 1.29
N THR A 129 18.87 6.25 1.03
CA THR A 129 18.75 5.68 -0.31
C THR A 129 17.32 5.76 -0.83
N CYS A 130 16.33 5.38 -0.02
CA CYS A 130 14.91 5.52 -0.37
C CYS A 130 14.51 7.00 -0.54
N GLY A 131 15.02 7.86 0.35
CA GLY A 131 14.74 9.30 0.38
C GLY A 131 15.25 10.10 -0.82
N LYS A 132 16.09 9.50 -1.69
CA LYS A 132 16.47 10.10 -2.98
C LYS A 132 15.26 10.32 -3.89
N CYS A 133 14.25 9.45 -3.81
CA CYS A 133 13.02 9.53 -4.60
C CYS A 133 11.77 9.72 -3.71
N HIS A 134 11.74 9.12 -2.51
CA HIS A 134 10.65 9.21 -1.54
C HIS A 134 10.96 10.26 -0.45
N SER A 135 11.15 11.50 -0.86
CA SER A 135 11.61 12.57 0.04
C SER A 135 10.61 12.90 1.14
N ASP A 136 9.32 12.84 0.85
CA ASP A 136 8.26 13.24 1.78
C ASP A 136 8.08 12.20 2.88
N GLU A 137 8.04 10.92 2.52
CA GLU A 137 8.04 9.80 3.46
C GLU A 137 9.31 9.77 4.28
N PHE A 138 10.48 10.02 3.66
CA PHE A 138 11.74 10.14 4.38
C PHE A 138 11.74 11.31 5.37
N ASN A 139 11.17 12.46 5.00
CA ASN A 139 11.05 13.60 5.89
C ASN A 139 10.19 13.28 7.12
N GLN A 140 9.04 12.65 6.93
CA GLN A 140 8.22 12.18 8.05
C GLN A 140 8.97 11.15 8.90
N PHE A 141 9.63 10.17 8.26
CA PHE A 141 10.37 9.12 8.97
C PHE A 141 11.51 9.66 9.83
N LYS A 142 12.22 10.71 9.38
CA LYS A 142 13.30 11.34 10.16
C LYS A 142 12.84 11.84 11.53
N ASP A 143 11.60 12.30 11.62
CA ASP A 143 11.04 12.82 12.86
C ASP A 143 10.59 11.69 13.82
N SER A 144 10.51 10.45 13.32
CA SER A 144 10.08 9.29 14.10
C SER A 144 11.11 8.83 15.13
N LEU A 145 10.63 8.19 16.21
CA LEU A 145 11.49 7.54 17.19
C LEU A 145 12.32 6.39 16.59
N HIS A 146 11.81 5.71 15.55
CA HIS A 146 12.53 4.66 14.85
C HIS A 146 13.82 5.20 14.21
N TYR A 147 13.72 6.28 13.46
CA TYR A 147 14.87 6.90 12.83
C TYR A 147 15.86 7.48 13.86
N GLN A 148 15.35 8.14 14.90
CA GLN A 148 16.20 8.65 15.98
C GLN A 148 17.00 7.52 16.66
N ARG A 149 16.39 6.35 16.88
CA ARG A 149 17.08 5.16 17.42
C ARG A 149 18.10 4.59 16.44
N LEU A 150 17.73 4.51 15.15
CA LEU A 150 18.62 4.05 14.07
C LEU A 150 19.90 4.90 14.01
N LYS A 151 19.77 6.23 14.08
CA LYS A 151 20.91 7.16 14.05
C LYS A 151 21.70 7.20 15.36
N ALA A 152 21.08 6.86 16.48
CA ALA A 152 21.77 6.63 17.75
C ALA A 152 22.50 5.26 17.82
N LEU A 153 22.67 4.57 16.68
CA LEU A 153 23.30 3.24 16.56
C LEU A 153 22.62 2.15 17.38
N LYS A 154 21.32 2.32 17.66
CA LYS A 154 20.49 1.30 18.32
C LYS A 154 19.78 0.47 17.27
N GLN A 155 19.36 -0.73 17.66
CA GLN A 155 18.49 -1.54 16.82
C GLN A 155 17.13 -0.86 16.69
N ALA A 156 16.68 -0.67 15.45
CA ALA A 156 15.42 -0.03 15.08
C ALA A 156 14.88 -0.72 13.81
N PRO A 157 13.71 -0.39 13.31
CA PRO A 157 13.36 -0.70 11.92
C PRO A 157 13.91 0.38 10.98
N THR A 158 14.08 0.02 9.71
CA THR A 158 14.33 0.95 8.59
C THR A 158 13.29 0.70 7.49
N CYS A 159 13.36 1.41 6.38
CA CYS A 159 12.37 1.32 5.29
C CYS A 159 12.19 -0.12 4.81
N ASP A 160 13.29 -0.86 4.64
CA ASP A 160 13.31 -2.24 4.16
C ASP A 160 12.85 -3.29 5.20
N THR A 161 12.66 -2.88 6.45
CA THR A 161 12.16 -3.75 7.52
C THR A 161 10.66 -3.98 7.38
N CYS A 162 9.93 -2.95 6.94
CA CYS A 162 8.49 -3.03 6.70
C CYS A 162 8.17 -3.24 5.23
N HIS A 163 8.95 -2.64 4.31
CA HIS A 163 8.71 -2.73 2.87
C HIS A 163 9.79 -3.57 2.20
N GLU A 164 9.42 -4.68 1.57
CA GLU A 164 10.39 -5.51 0.85
C GLU A 164 11.08 -4.68 -0.26
N PRO A 165 12.42 -4.56 -0.30
CA PRO A 165 13.11 -3.59 -1.15
C PRO A 165 13.04 -3.91 -2.65
N HIS A 166 12.93 -5.19 -3.01
CA HIS A 166 12.85 -5.61 -4.40
C HIS A 166 11.42 -5.81 -4.90
N GLU A 167 10.44 -6.13 -4.06
CA GLU A 167 9.03 -6.22 -4.51
C GLU A 167 8.25 -4.91 -4.29
N PHE A 168 8.72 -4.09 -3.34
CA PHE A 168 8.13 -2.85 -2.85
C PHE A 168 6.59 -2.93 -2.73
N LYS A 169 6.15 -3.73 -1.76
CA LYS A 169 4.74 -3.86 -1.41
C LYS A 169 4.34 -2.80 -0.39
N VAL A 170 3.22 -2.14 -0.67
CA VAL A 170 2.48 -1.40 0.36
C VAL A 170 1.73 -2.43 1.19
N LEU A 171 1.98 -2.43 2.49
CA LEU A 171 1.39 -3.39 3.41
C LEU A 171 -0.11 -3.13 3.59
N ASN A 172 -0.87 -4.22 3.77
CA ASN A 172 -2.26 -4.14 4.20
C ASN A 172 -2.36 -4.13 5.74
N LYS A 173 -3.58 -3.91 6.26
CA LYS A 173 -3.87 -3.83 7.70
C LYS A 173 -3.30 -5.00 8.50
N THR A 174 -3.51 -6.24 8.05
CA THR A 174 -3.04 -7.45 8.75
C THR A 174 -1.52 -7.52 8.76
N GLN A 175 -0.89 -7.27 7.61
CA GLN A 175 0.57 -7.27 7.49
C GLN A 175 1.23 -6.22 8.40
N PHE A 176 0.62 -5.04 8.52
CA PHE A 176 1.10 -4.02 9.46
C PHE A 176 1.04 -4.51 10.91
N GLN A 177 -0.08 -5.13 11.33
CA GLN A 177 -0.21 -5.64 12.68
C GLN A 177 0.86 -6.67 13.01
N ASP A 178 1.12 -7.62 12.10
CA ASP A 178 2.11 -8.67 12.28
C ASP A 178 3.53 -8.10 12.38
N ILE A 179 3.89 -7.19 11.46
CA ILE A 179 5.22 -6.56 11.44
C ILE A 179 5.44 -5.71 12.68
N CYS A 180 4.46 -4.90 13.09
CA CYS A 180 4.58 -4.11 14.32
C CYS A 180 4.78 -5.02 15.54
N SER A 181 4.01 -6.11 15.64
CA SER A 181 4.04 -7.02 16.78
C SER A 181 5.35 -7.81 16.90
N SER A 182 6.11 -7.95 15.80
CA SER A 182 7.44 -8.57 15.81
C SER A 182 8.41 -7.87 16.77
N CYS A 183 8.28 -6.55 16.93
CA CYS A 183 9.11 -5.74 17.82
C CYS A 183 8.32 -5.17 19.01
N HIS A 184 7.08 -4.77 18.78
CA HIS A 184 6.22 -4.14 19.78
C HIS A 184 5.41 -5.17 20.56
N ASN A 185 6.05 -5.80 21.53
CA ASN A 185 5.44 -6.85 22.34
C ASN A 185 5.92 -6.81 23.79
N THR A 186 5.25 -7.60 24.64
CA THR A 186 5.51 -7.68 26.08
C THR A 186 6.87 -8.32 26.39
N GLU A 187 7.36 -9.22 25.54
CA GLU A 187 8.64 -9.90 25.69
C GLU A 187 9.81 -8.93 25.51
N MET A 188 9.82 -8.17 24.42
CA MET A 188 10.83 -7.16 24.13
C MET A 188 10.66 -5.89 24.97
N LYS A 189 9.51 -5.71 25.61
CA LYS A 189 9.14 -4.53 26.43
C LYS A 189 9.23 -3.22 25.66
N ILE A 190 8.91 -3.26 24.37
CA ILE A 190 8.90 -2.08 23.49
C ILE A 190 7.44 -1.74 23.20
N ALA A 191 6.87 -0.79 23.96
CA ALA A 191 5.53 -0.21 23.72
C ALA A 191 4.50 -1.21 23.13
N PRO A 192 4.09 -2.25 23.90
CA PRO A 192 3.29 -3.37 23.39
C PRO A 192 1.87 -2.99 22.94
N ASP A 193 1.40 -1.79 23.26
CA ASP A 193 0.12 -1.23 22.88
C ASP A 193 0.10 -0.62 21.46
N ILE A 194 1.26 -0.47 20.83
CA ILE A 194 1.39 0.17 19.51
C ILE A 194 0.71 -0.59 18.37
N PRO A 195 0.80 -1.94 18.24
CA PRO A 195 0.14 -2.66 17.16
C PRO A 195 -1.38 -2.44 17.15
N GLU A 196 -2.02 -2.46 18.32
CA GLU A 196 -3.46 -2.20 18.45
C GLU A 196 -3.81 -0.75 18.04
N LYS A 197 -3.02 0.22 18.50
CA LYS A 197 -3.22 1.63 18.11
C LYS A 197 -3.04 1.87 16.61
N ALA A 198 -2.09 1.18 15.99
CA ALA A 198 -1.88 1.23 14.54
C ALA A 198 -3.10 0.67 13.79
N VAL A 199 -3.64 -0.46 14.24
CA VAL A 199 -4.88 -1.05 13.70
C VAL A 199 -6.06 -0.07 13.78
N ASN A 200 -6.25 0.59 14.94
CA ASN A 200 -7.31 1.59 15.13
C ASN A 200 -7.14 2.80 14.21
N ALA A 201 -5.90 3.25 13.96
CA ALA A 201 -5.62 4.35 13.03
C ALA A 201 -6.01 3.98 11.58
N PHE A 202 -5.80 2.73 11.15
CA PHE A 202 -6.27 2.26 9.84
C PHE A 202 -7.79 2.20 9.76
N GLU A 203 -8.47 1.73 10.80
CA GLU A 203 -9.93 1.74 10.85
C GLU A 203 -10.50 3.15 10.72
N ASN A 204 -9.86 4.13 11.35
CA ASN A 204 -10.26 5.53 11.21
C ASN A 204 -10.02 6.07 9.79
N THR A 205 -8.98 5.60 9.11
CA THR A 205 -8.72 5.92 7.70
C THR A 205 -9.81 5.34 6.78
N GLU A 206 -10.25 4.10 7.03
CA GLU A 206 -11.37 3.51 6.29
C GLU A 206 -12.69 4.24 6.56
N LYS A 207 -12.90 4.70 7.80
CA LYS A 207 -14.02 5.57 8.13
C LYS A 207 -13.99 6.87 7.33
N LEU A 208 -12.85 7.55 7.26
CA LEU A 208 -12.69 8.76 6.41
C LEU A 208 -13.05 8.48 4.95
N LYS A 209 -12.56 7.38 4.37
CA LYS A 209 -12.88 7.00 2.98
C LYS A 209 -14.39 6.81 2.78
N ASN A 210 -15.06 6.16 3.74
CA ASN A 210 -16.51 5.97 3.68
C ASN A 210 -17.27 7.30 3.76
N GLU A 211 -16.87 8.21 4.65
CA GLU A 211 -17.50 9.52 4.79
C GLU A 211 -17.30 10.40 3.54
N ILE A 212 -16.13 10.32 2.91
CA ILE A 212 -15.85 10.97 1.61
C ILE A 212 -16.79 10.43 0.53
N ARG A 213 -16.94 9.11 0.42
CA ARG A 213 -17.85 8.49 -0.55
C ARG A 213 -19.30 8.94 -0.34
N THR A 214 -19.77 8.97 0.91
CA THR A 214 -21.11 9.48 1.25
C THR A 214 -21.27 10.95 0.87
N ALA A 215 -20.25 11.78 1.10
CA ALA A 215 -20.25 13.19 0.69
C ALA A 215 -20.30 13.36 -0.84
N GLU A 216 -19.53 12.57 -1.59
CA GLU A 216 -19.57 12.54 -3.06
C GLU A 216 -20.98 12.19 -3.57
N ASP A 217 -21.62 11.17 -3.00
CA ASP A 217 -22.97 10.75 -3.35
C ASP A 217 -24.01 11.83 -3.01
N ALA A 218 -23.89 12.49 -1.85
CA ALA A 218 -24.77 13.57 -1.43
C ALA A 218 -24.67 14.78 -2.37
N ILE A 219 -23.45 15.20 -2.72
CA ILE A 219 -23.21 16.30 -3.67
C ILE A 219 -23.79 15.94 -5.05
N LYS A 220 -23.58 14.71 -5.52
CA LYS A 220 -24.13 14.24 -6.79
C LYS A 220 -25.65 14.35 -6.83
N GLN A 221 -26.34 13.94 -5.75
CA GLN A 221 -27.79 14.06 -5.63
C GLN A 221 -28.24 15.53 -5.56
N ALA A 222 -27.56 16.36 -4.78
CA ALA A 222 -27.88 17.79 -4.67
C ALA A 222 -27.74 18.52 -6.01
N ARG A 223 -26.71 18.21 -6.80
CA ARG A 223 -26.53 18.73 -8.17
C ARG A 223 -27.69 18.33 -9.09
N GLN A 224 -28.15 17.08 -9.02
CA GLN A 224 -29.29 16.61 -9.82
C GLN A 224 -30.59 17.34 -9.46
N GLN A 225 -30.70 17.82 -8.22
CA GLN A 225 -31.83 18.64 -7.75
C GLN A 225 -31.67 20.14 -8.07
N GLY A 226 -30.60 20.54 -8.76
CA GLY A 226 -30.34 21.94 -9.11
C GLY A 226 -29.91 22.82 -7.94
N LYS A 227 -29.46 22.23 -6.82
CA LYS A 227 -28.94 22.98 -5.66
C LYS A 227 -27.52 23.49 -5.95
N ASP A 228 -27.18 24.64 -5.38
CA ASP A 228 -25.79 25.08 -5.31
C ASP A 228 -25.02 24.22 -4.31
N VAL A 229 -23.94 23.60 -4.77
CA VAL A 229 -23.09 22.69 -3.97
C VAL A 229 -21.68 23.25 -3.77
N SER A 230 -21.46 24.53 -4.09
CA SER A 230 -20.11 25.13 -4.08
C SER A 230 -19.45 25.08 -2.70
N VAL A 231 -20.22 25.23 -1.63
CA VAL A 231 -19.73 25.12 -0.25
C VAL A 231 -19.41 23.67 0.10
N ALA A 232 -20.38 22.76 -0.10
CA ALA A 232 -20.19 21.33 0.11
C ALA A 232 -18.98 20.76 -0.64
N GLN A 233 -18.74 21.19 -1.87
CA GLN A 233 -17.60 20.75 -2.66
C GLN A 233 -16.26 21.18 -2.05
N LYS A 234 -16.13 22.39 -1.49
CA LYS A 234 -14.89 22.84 -0.83
C LYS A 234 -14.56 22.02 0.41
N GLU A 235 -15.58 21.66 1.18
CA GLU A 235 -15.44 20.78 2.34
C GLU A 235 -15.01 19.37 1.90
N LEU A 236 -15.61 18.83 0.84
CA LEU A 236 -15.20 17.55 0.26
C LEU A 236 -13.74 17.57 -0.23
N ASP A 237 -13.34 18.64 -0.93
CA ASP A 237 -11.98 18.80 -1.45
C ASP A 237 -10.96 18.81 -0.29
N SER A 238 -11.31 19.42 0.85
CA SER A 238 -10.49 19.43 2.06
C SER A 238 -10.35 18.03 2.68
N ALA A 239 -11.44 17.27 2.75
CA ALA A 239 -11.40 15.89 3.22
C ALA A 239 -10.56 14.98 2.31
N ILE A 240 -10.70 15.13 0.99
CA ILE A 240 -9.92 14.41 -0.03
C ILE A 240 -8.42 14.74 0.10
N ALA A 241 -8.07 16.02 0.22
CA ALA A 241 -6.68 16.44 0.40
C ALA A 241 -6.05 15.82 1.66
N ILE A 242 -6.80 15.74 2.76
CA ILE A 242 -6.35 15.06 3.98
C ILE A 242 -6.12 13.58 3.71
N ARG A 243 -7.12 12.87 3.14
CA ARG A 243 -7.02 11.43 2.81
C ARG A 243 -5.78 11.14 1.97
N ASP A 244 -5.52 11.95 0.95
CA ASP A 244 -4.43 11.74 0.00
C ASP A 244 -3.06 11.98 0.64
N ASN A 245 -2.99 12.80 1.69
CA ASN A 245 -1.76 13.05 2.45
C ASN A 245 -1.51 12.04 3.59
N LEU A 246 -2.51 11.24 4.00
CA LEU A 246 -2.36 10.27 5.10
C LEU A 246 -1.22 9.25 4.87
N PRO A 247 -0.98 8.70 3.66
CA PRO A 247 0.13 7.76 3.45
C PRO A 247 1.50 8.37 3.78
N ILE A 248 1.73 9.65 3.45
CA ILE A 248 2.97 10.35 3.82
C ILE A 248 3.04 10.52 5.33
N LEU A 249 1.97 11.06 5.94
CA LEU A 249 1.89 11.32 7.38
C LEU A 249 2.14 10.06 8.24
N TRP A 250 1.68 8.90 7.77
CA TRP A 250 1.87 7.61 8.44
C TRP A 250 3.34 7.31 8.75
N HIS A 251 4.26 7.70 7.85
CA HIS A 251 5.69 7.42 7.97
C HIS A 251 6.36 8.17 9.13
N GLY A 252 5.69 9.14 9.75
CA GLY A 252 6.16 9.77 10.98
C GLY A 252 5.94 8.93 12.23
N PHE A 253 5.10 7.89 12.16
CA PHE A 253 4.72 7.02 13.29
C PHE A 253 4.22 7.79 14.53
N ASN A 254 3.69 9.00 14.33
CA ASN A 254 3.05 9.81 15.36
C ASN A 254 1.54 9.55 15.35
N LEU A 255 1.14 8.46 16.00
CA LEU A 255 -0.26 8.00 16.00
C LEU A 255 -1.25 9.06 16.54
N PRO A 256 -0.97 9.81 17.62
CA PRO A 256 -1.86 10.88 18.07
C PRO A 256 -2.08 11.99 17.02
N HIS A 257 -0.99 12.42 16.35
CA HIS A 257 -1.10 13.43 15.31
C HIS A 257 -1.85 12.89 14.08
N PHE A 258 -1.52 11.67 13.65
CA PHE A 258 -2.21 10.99 12.54
C PHE A 258 -3.72 10.89 12.79
N GLN A 259 -4.11 10.49 14.00
CA GLN A 259 -5.52 10.39 14.39
C GLN A 259 -6.23 11.74 14.33
N ASN A 260 -5.63 12.80 14.89
CA ASN A 260 -6.21 14.16 14.85
C ASN A 260 -6.41 14.67 13.41
N VAL A 261 -5.43 14.47 12.53
CA VAL A 261 -5.55 14.86 11.12
C VAL A 261 -6.66 14.06 10.42
N THR A 262 -6.73 12.76 10.67
CA THR A 262 -7.78 11.89 10.10
C THR A 262 -9.18 12.29 10.60
N ASP A 263 -9.32 12.59 11.89
CA ASP A 263 -10.57 13.04 12.50
C ASP A 263 -11.04 14.38 11.90
N SER A 264 -10.10 15.30 11.64
CA SER A 264 -10.40 16.55 10.94
C SER A 264 -10.94 16.30 9.52
N GLY A 265 -10.36 15.34 8.79
CA GLY A 265 -10.86 14.92 7.49
C GLY A 265 -12.29 14.37 7.56
N ILE A 266 -12.61 13.58 8.60
CA ILE A 266 -13.95 13.04 8.82
C ILE A 266 -14.95 14.17 9.07
N VAL A 267 -14.55 15.18 9.85
CA VAL A 267 -15.37 16.37 10.10
C VAL A 267 -15.65 17.10 8.79
N TYR A 268 -14.64 17.37 7.96
CA TYR A 268 -14.83 18.00 6.64
C TYR A 268 -15.80 17.21 5.75
N ALA A 269 -15.64 15.88 5.67
CA ALA A 269 -16.52 15.03 4.87
C ALA A 269 -17.98 15.09 5.37
N ARG A 270 -18.21 15.09 6.69
CA ARG A 270 -19.54 15.20 7.28
C ARG A 270 -20.16 16.59 7.08
N THR A 271 -19.38 17.65 7.21
CA THR A 271 -19.82 19.02 6.91
C THR A 271 -20.27 19.14 5.46
N SER A 272 -19.50 18.55 4.53
CA SER A 272 -19.87 18.45 3.12
C SER A 272 -21.23 17.78 2.88
N GLN A 273 -21.53 16.68 3.58
CA GLN A 273 -22.83 16.01 3.53
C GLN A 273 -23.96 16.94 3.98
N ILE A 274 -23.79 17.61 5.13
CA ILE A 274 -24.74 18.57 5.70
C ILE A 274 -25.02 19.70 4.71
N ASP A 275 -23.97 20.28 4.13
CA ASP A 275 -24.07 21.39 3.18
C ASP A 275 -24.70 20.97 1.84
N ALA A 276 -24.60 19.69 1.46
CA ALA A 276 -25.34 19.12 0.34
C ALA A 276 -26.82 18.86 0.66
N GLY A 277 -27.24 18.99 1.92
CA GLY A 277 -28.60 18.76 2.39
C GLY A 277 -28.96 17.29 2.63
N VAL A 278 -27.95 16.44 2.89
CA VAL A 278 -28.12 15.07 3.38
C VAL A 278 -27.45 14.98 4.75
N PRO A 279 -28.20 14.88 5.87
CA PRO A 279 -27.57 14.77 7.18
C PRO A 279 -26.72 13.48 7.25
N PRO A 280 -25.60 13.48 7.99
CA PRO A 280 -24.75 12.31 8.14
C PRO A 280 -25.52 11.14 8.72
N GLU A 281 -25.19 9.91 8.30
CA GLU A 281 -25.75 8.70 8.90
C GLU A 281 -25.42 8.69 10.40
N GLU A 282 -26.44 8.62 11.26
CA GLU A 282 -26.21 8.54 12.71
C GLU A 282 -25.39 7.28 13.04
N PRO A 283 -24.47 7.32 14.02
CA PRO A 283 -23.77 6.12 14.45
C PRO A 283 -24.79 5.05 14.83
N SER A 284 -24.72 3.87 14.21
CA SER A 284 -25.58 2.76 14.60
C SER A 284 -25.20 2.33 16.03
N THR A 285 -25.85 2.88 17.03
CA THR A 285 -25.85 2.32 18.38
C THR A 285 -26.47 0.93 18.27
N PRO A 286 -25.80 -0.15 18.70
CA PRO A 286 -26.41 -1.48 18.72
C PRO A 286 -27.72 -1.41 19.50
N GLY A 287 -28.83 -1.49 18.77
CA GLY A 287 -30.14 -1.14 19.29
C GLY A 287 -30.59 -2.11 20.37
N PHE A 288 -31.11 -1.54 21.47
CA PHE A 288 -31.98 -2.16 22.47
C PHE A 288 -33.20 -2.94 21.87
N GLY A 289 -33.41 -2.90 20.55
CA GLY A 289 -34.50 -3.56 19.85
C GLY A 289 -34.43 -5.10 19.83
N THR A 290 -33.25 -5.70 19.97
CA THR A 290 -33.10 -7.17 20.00
C THR A 290 -33.51 -7.80 21.33
N ILE A 291 -33.46 -7.03 22.43
CA ILE A 291 -33.84 -7.51 23.77
C ILE A 291 -35.38 -7.62 23.90
N LEU A 292 -36.13 -6.72 23.27
CA LEU A 292 -37.59 -6.77 23.27
C LEU A 292 -38.17 -7.89 22.40
N SER A 293 -37.46 -8.33 21.35
CA SER A 293 -37.94 -9.43 20.50
C SER A 293 -37.84 -10.79 21.20
N LEU A 294 -36.79 -11.01 21.99
CA LEU A 294 -36.59 -12.27 22.74
C LEU A 294 -37.58 -12.39 23.91
N ALA A 295 -37.88 -11.30 24.62
CA ALA A 295 -38.86 -11.31 25.69
C ALA A 295 -40.28 -11.68 25.18
N GLY A 296 -40.67 -11.15 24.02
CA GLY A 296 -41.96 -11.47 23.39
C GLY A 296 -42.08 -12.94 22.98
N ILE A 297 -41.02 -13.54 22.44
CA ILE A 297 -41.00 -14.95 22.02
C ILE A 297 -41.08 -15.89 23.24
N ILE A 298 -40.39 -15.56 24.34
CA ILE A 298 -40.45 -16.35 25.59
C ILE A 298 -41.85 -16.29 26.22
N SER A 299 -42.50 -15.12 26.22
CA SER A 299 -43.87 -14.98 26.75
C SER A 299 -44.90 -15.79 25.95
N ILE A 300 -44.77 -15.83 24.62
CA ILE A 300 -45.65 -16.63 23.75
C ILE A 300 -45.39 -18.13 23.97
N TYR A 301 -44.14 -18.55 24.08
CA TYR A 301 -43.78 -19.95 24.37
C TYR A 301 -44.33 -20.44 25.72
N LEU A 302 -44.27 -19.61 26.76
CA LEU A 302 -44.79 -19.95 28.09
C LEU A 302 -46.33 -19.99 28.14
N LEU A 303 -47.02 -19.21 27.31
CA LEU A 303 -48.49 -19.23 27.21
C LEU A 303 -49.02 -20.45 26.44
N VAL A 304 -48.31 -20.90 25.40
CA VAL A 304 -48.71 -22.08 24.60
C VAL A 304 -48.48 -23.39 25.37
N ARG A 305 -47.49 -23.46 26.27
CA ARG A 305 -47.19 -24.67 27.06
C ARG A 305 -48.11 -24.88 28.28
N ARG A 306 -48.95 -23.90 28.64
CA ARG A 306 -49.86 -23.95 29.81
C ARG A 306 -51.31 -24.35 29.46
N ARG A 307 -51.58 -24.77 28.22
CA ARG A 307 -52.86 -25.38 27.81
C ARG A 307 -52.72 -26.88 27.61
#